data_AF-A0A1V9YNR3-F1
#
_entry.id   AF-A0A1V9YNR3-F1
#
_cell.length_a   1.000
_cell.length_b   1.000
_cell.length_c   1.000
_cell.angle_alpha   90.00
_cell.angle_beta   90.00
_cell.angle_gamma   90.00
#
_symmetry.space_group_name_H-M   'P 1'
#
loop_
_entity.id
_entity.type
_entity.pdbx_description
1 polymer ?
#
loop_
_entity_poly.entity_id
_entity_poly.type
_entity_poly.pdbx_seq_one_letter_code
_entity_poly.pdbx_strand_id
1 'polypeptide(L)'
;MRSFPSIRGISEHDLRELYHLPLKEAAARLGSYEGALIRLCRSRGIPKWPYRQLAKIQRKLNFLDGILDKMDAGPNHLVRVRRAHLLQQYDAIKYWTRHSGHTMAELCHLVDEDDSDDAIELSSPKAEKLSIAFILNV
;
A
#
# COMPACT_ATOMS: atom_id res chain seq x y z
N MET A 1 32.11 8.30 -18.95
CA MET A 1 31.13 8.77 -17.94
C MET A 1 29.74 8.49 -18.47
N ARG A 2 28.87 7.81 -17.69
CA ARG A 2 27.47 7.63 -18.09
C ARG A 2 26.74 8.95 -17.78
N SER A 3 26.33 9.67 -18.83
CA SER A 3 25.44 10.83 -18.67
C SER A 3 24.02 10.31 -18.60
N PHE A 4 23.28 10.67 -17.55
CA PHE A 4 21.88 10.31 -17.41
C PHE A 4 21.00 11.49 -17.84
N PRO A 5 19.94 11.25 -18.63
CA PRO A 5 18.96 12.27 -18.97
C PRO A 5 18.26 12.83 -17.72
N SER A 6 17.83 14.09 -17.81
CA SER A 6 17.04 14.74 -16.77
C SER A 6 15.63 14.17 -16.74
N ILE A 7 15.26 13.54 -15.63
CA ILE A 7 13.92 12.96 -15.41
C ILE A 7 12.91 13.93 -14.78
N ARG A 8 13.25 15.22 -14.67
CA ARG A 8 12.38 16.21 -13.98
C ARG A 8 11.02 16.41 -14.66
N GLY A 9 10.97 16.23 -15.99
CA GLY A 9 9.79 16.50 -16.81
C GLY A 9 8.77 15.35 -16.93
N ILE A 10 9.01 14.22 -16.28
CA ILE A 10 8.09 13.07 -16.31
C ILE A 10 6.74 13.47 -15.71
N SER A 11 5.60 13.00 -16.23
CA SER A 11 4.31 13.33 -15.60
C SER A 11 4.15 12.65 -14.23
N GLU A 12 3.16 13.05 -13.42
CA GLU A 12 2.83 12.28 -12.21
C GLU A 12 2.27 10.90 -12.56
N HIS A 13 1.55 10.81 -13.67
CA HIS A 13 0.96 9.57 -14.15
C HIS A 13 2.04 8.52 -14.47
N ASP A 14 3.03 8.87 -15.28
CA ASP A 14 4.11 7.94 -15.67
C ASP A 14 4.95 7.54 -14.45
N LEU A 15 5.08 8.43 -13.46
CA LEU A 15 5.74 8.11 -12.20
C LEU A 15 4.97 7.05 -11.40
N ARG A 16 3.64 7.18 -11.33
CA ARG A 16 2.74 6.23 -10.65
C ARG A 16 2.74 4.86 -11.31
N GLU A 17 2.84 4.82 -12.63
CA GLU A 17 2.96 3.57 -13.37
C GLU A 17 4.17 2.77 -12.91
N LEU A 18 5.23 3.38 -12.40
CA LEU A 18 6.44 2.68 -11.98
C LEU A 18 6.41 2.20 -10.52
N TYR A 19 5.41 2.57 -9.72
CA TYR A 19 5.37 2.23 -8.29
C TYR A 19 5.28 0.73 -8.00
N HIS A 20 4.88 -0.08 -8.98
CA HIS A 20 4.91 -1.54 -8.88
C HIS A 20 6.33 -2.12 -8.98
N LEU A 21 7.33 -1.32 -9.32
CA LEU A 21 8.72 -1.76 -9.48
C LEU A 21 9.60 -1.33 -8.29
N PRO A 22 10.64 -2.11 -7.95
CA PRO A 22 11.72 -1.67 -7.09
C PRO A 22 12.35 -0.35 -7.59
N LEU A 23 12.82 0.49 -6.66
CA LEU A 23 13.40 1.80 -6.99
C LEU A 23 14.52 1.72 -8.06
N LYS A 24 15.38 0.71 -7.95
CA LYS A 24 16.48 0.44 -8.88
C LYS A 24 15.97 0.16 -10.30
N GLU A 25 14.93 -0.65 -10.43
CA GLU A 25 14.33 -1.01 -11.71
C GLU A 25 13.54 0.15 -12.31
N ALA A 26 12.79 0.89 -11.48
CA ALA A 26 12.11 2.10 -11.90
C ALA A 26 13.09 3.15 -12.45
N ALA A 27 14.23 3.35 -11.76
CA ALA A 27 15.28 4.24 -12.24
C ALA A 27 15.88 3.77 -13.57
N ALA A 28 16.13 2.47 -13.72
CA ALA A 28 16.63 1.88 -14.96
C ALA A 28 15.63 2.06 -16.13
N ARG A 29 14.32 1.90 -15.86
CA ARG A 29 13.25 2.09 -16.84
C ARG A 29 13.17 3.52 -17.36
N LEU A 30 13.48 4.49 -16.50
CA LEU A 30 13.55 5.91 -16.84
C LEU A 30 14.91 6.33 -17.44
N GLY A 31 15.83 5.37 -17.63
CA GLY A 31 17.18 5.65 -18.10
C GLY A 31 17.97 6.55 -17.13
N SER A 32 17.69 6.47 -15.83
CA SER A 32 18.29 7.31 -14.80
C SER A 32 18.88 6.48 -13.66
N TYR A 33 19.15 7.12 -12.52
CA TYR A 33 19.67 6.49 -11.31
C TYR A 33 18.78 6.81 -10.10
N GLU A 34 18.87 5.96 -9.08
CA GLU A 34 18.00 5.98 -7.90
C GLU A 34 17.95 7.36 -7.21
N GLY A 35 19.11 8.03 -7.07
CA GLY A 35 19.19 9.35 -6.45
C GLY A 35 18.48 10.47 -7.23
N ALA A 36 18.39 10.37 -8.56
CA ALA A 36 17.56 11.30 -9.33
C ALA A 36 16.08 11.06 -9.06
N LEU A 37 15.66 9.79 -9.01
CA LEU A 37 14.27 9.40 -8.76
C LEU A 37 13.82 9.77 -7.34
N ILE A 38 14.67 9.58 -6.33
CA ILE A 38 14.41 10.02 -4.94
C ILE A 38 14.22 11.54 -4.88
N ARG A 39 15.10 12.32 -5.53
CA ARG A 39 14.97 13.78 -5.57
C ARG A 39 13.68 14.22 -6.25
N LEU A 40 13.30 13.56 -7.35
CA LEU A 40 12.04 13.80 -8.04
C LEU A 40 10.85 13.53 -7.12
N CYS A 41 10.80 12.37 -6.46
CA CYS A 41 9.74 12.00 -5.52
C CYS A 41 9.61 13.02 -4.39
N ARG A 42 10.73 13.37 -3.75
CA ARG A 42 10.76 14.37 -2.67
C ARG A 42 10.28 15.74 -3.14
N SER A 43 10.67 16.18 -4.34
CA SER A 43 10.20 17.45 -4.91
C SER A 43 8.69 17.48 -5.15
N ARG A 44 8.06 16.32 -5.28
CA ARG A 44 6.61 16.14 -5.43
C ARG A 44 5.89 15.90 -4.11
N GLY A 45 6.61 15.81 -2.98
CA GLY A 45 6.05 15.55 -1.67
C GLY A 45 5.93 14.07 -1.29
N ILE A 46 6.55 13.18 -2.07
CA ILE A 46 6.62 11.75 -1.78
C ILE A 46 7.94 11.49 -1.03
N PRO A 47 7.92 11.20 0.28
CA PRO A 47 9.12 11.09 1.10
C PRO A 47 9.92 9.83 0.77
N LYS A 48 9.23 8.75 0.40
CA LYS A 48 9.78 7.41 0.17
C LYS A 48 9.08 6.74 -1.00
N TRP A 49 9.82 5.91 -1.74
CA TRP A 49 9.28 5.14 -2.85
C TRP A 49 8.24 4.11 -2.37
N PRO A 50 6.99 4.15 -2.87
CA PRO A 50 5.87 3.40 -2.28
C PRO A 50 5.85 1.90 -2.62
N TYR A 51 6.85 1.38 -3.34
CA TYR A 51 6.92 -0.04 -3.74
C TYR A 51 6.70 -1.03 -2.60
N ARG A 52 7.42 -0.87 -1.48
CA ARG A 52 7.36 -1.84 -0.38
C ARG A 52 6.00 -1.85 0.31
N GLN A 53 5.37 -0.69 0.46
CA GLN A 53 4.05 -0.56 1.08
C GLN A 53 2.97 -1.13 0.17
N LEU A 54 2.98 -0.75 -1.12
CA LEU A 54 2.07 -1.31 -2.11
C LEU A 54 2.21 -2.84 -2.21
N ALA A 55 3.43 -3.37 -2.17
CA ALA A 55 3.67 -4.81 -2.15
C ALA A 55 3.18 -5.50 -0.86
N LYS A 56 3.22 -4.83 0.31
CA LYS A 56 2.63 -5.34 1.56
C LYS A 56 1.12 -5.44 1.43
N ILE A 57 0.46 -4.38 0.93
CA ILE A 57 -0.99 -4.34 0.75
C ILE A 57 -1.44 -5.34 -0.32
N GLN A 58 -0.75 -5.42 -1.45
CA GLN A 58 -1.05 -6.37 -2.52
C GLN A 58 -1.00 -7.82 -2.04
N ARG A 59 -0.03 -8.19 -1.20
CA ARG A 59 0.03 -9.53 -0.60
C ARG A 59 -1.18 -9.82 0.29
N LYS A 60 -1.61 -8.85 1.11
CA LYS A 60 -2.82 -8.97 1.94
C LYS A 60 -4.07 -9.11 1.06
N LEU A 61 -4.18 -8.34 -0.02
CA LEU A 61 -5.29 -8.44 -0.99
C LEU A 61 -5.34 -9.83 -1.64
N ASN A 62 -4.22 -10.31 -2.20
CA ASN A 62 -4.15 -11.62 -2.84
C ASN A 62 -4.52 -12.76 -1.88
N PHE A 63 -4.15 -12.65 -0.59
CA PHE A 63 -4.53 -13.61 0.43
C PHE A 63 -6.05 -13.63 0.67
N LEU A 64 -6.66 -12.45 0.82
CA LEU A 64 -8.11 -12.33 0.99
C LEU A 64 -8.88 -12.77 -0.27
N ASP A 65 -8.36 -12.48 -1.47
CA ASP A 65 -8.90 -12.97 -2.74
C ASP A 65 -8.91 -14.50 -2.76
N GLY A 66 -7.79 -15.13 -2.41
CA GLY A 66 -7.71 -16.60 -2.33
C GLY A 66 -8.61 -17.23 -1.26
N ILE A 67 -9.01 -16.48 -0.23
CA ILE A 67 -10.03 -16.92 0.75
C ILE A 67 -11.42 -16.83 0.14
N LEU A 68 -11.74 -15.72 -0.53
CA LEU A 68 -13.02 -15.51 -1.20
C LEU A 68 -13.26 -16.56 -2.29
N ASP A 69 -12.23 -16.91 -3.05
CA ASP A 69 -12.31 -17.92 -4.12
C ASP A 69 -12.58 -19.34 -3.59
N LYS A 70 -12.14 -19.65 -2.34
CA LYS A 70 -12.32 -20.97 -1.71
C LYS A 70 -13.64 -21.11 -0.97
N MET A 71 -14.23 -20.00 -0.51
CA MET A 71 -15.52 -20.01 0.16
C MET A 71 -16.64 -19.97 -0.88
N ASP A 72 -17.08 -21.15 -1.32
CA ASP A 72 -18.24 -21.29 -2.19
C ASP A 72 -19.50 -20.75 -1.46
N ALA A 73 -19.95 -19.57 -1.86
CA ALA A 73 -21.25 -18.96 -1.54
C ALA A 73 -21.62 -18.64 -0.07
N GLY A 74 -20.67 -18.25 0.80
CA GLY A 74 -20.98 -17.70 2.13
C GLY A 74 -20.86 -16.16 2.21
N PRO A 75 -21.72 -15.43 2.95
CA PRO A 75 -21.58 -13.99 3.13
C PRO A 75 -20.44 -13.70 4.12
N ASN A 76 -19.18 -13.84 3.68
CA ASN A 76 -18.04 -13.37 4.46
C ASN A 76 -17.89 -11.85 4.31
N HIS A 77 -18.87 -11.13 4.88
CA HIS A 77 -18.93 -9.67 4.88
C HIS A 77 -17.65 -9.06 5.47
N LEU A 78 -17.07 -9.68 6.51
CA LEU A 78 -15.85 -9.20 7.16
C LEU A 78 -14.63 -9.23 6.23
N VAL A 79 -14.43 -10.33 5.51
CA VAL A 79 -13.35 -10.43 4.50
C VAL A 79 -13.52 -9.38 3.41
N ARG A 80 -14.76 -9.14 2.96
CA ARG A 80 -15.08 -8.11 1.95
C ARG A 80 -14.81 -6.70 2.47
N VAL A 81 -15.21 -6.38 3.69
CA VAL A 81 -14.96 -5.08 4.33
C VAL A 81 -13.46 -4.85 4.52
N ARG A 82 -12.73 -5.85 5.03
CA ARG A 82 -11.27 -5.73 5.21
C ARG A 82 -10.55 -5.54 3.88
N ARG A 83 -10.96 -6.28 2.85
CA ARG A 83 -10.45 -6.12 1.48
C ARG A 83 -10.71 -4.72 0.93
N ALA A 84 -11.92 -4.17 1.12
CA ALA A 84 -12.25 -2.82 0.70
C ALA A 84 -11.38 -1.77 1.40
N HIS A 85 -11.12 -1.93 2.69
CA HIS A 85 -10.22 -1.06 3.44
C HIS A 85 -8.78 -1.10 2.89
N LEU A 86 -8.26 -2.29 2.59
CA LEU A 86 -6.93 -2.44 1.98
C LEU A 86 -6.83 -1.81 0.59
N LEU A 87 -7.89 -1.90 -0.22
CA LEU A 87 -7.95 -1.20 -1.51
C LEU A 87 -7.92 0.31 -1.32
N GLN A 88 -8.67 0.84 -0.35
CA GLN A 88 -8.65 2.26 -0.03
C GLN A 88 -7.24 2.73 0.39
N GLN A 89 -6.53 1.94 1.22
CA GLN A 89 -5.14 2.22 1.59
C GLN A 89 -4.21 2.17 0.38
N TYR A 90 -4.38 1.17 -0.50
CA TYR A 90 -3.61 1.04 -1.73
C TYR A 90 -3.78 2.26 -2.63
N ASP A 91 -5.03 2.68 -2.86
CA ASP A 91 -5.37 3.81 -3.71
C ASP A 91 -4.86 5.14 -3.11
N ALA A 92 -4.96 5.31 -1.78
CA ALA A 92 -4.44 6.47 -1.09
C ALA A 92 -2.92 6.63 -1.27
N ILE A 93 -2.17 5.53 -1.30
CA ILE A 93 -0.71 5.55 -1.53
C ILE A 93 -0.40 5.72 -3.02
N LYS A 94 -1.05 4.94 -3.90
CA LYS A 94 -0.76 4.93 -5.33
C LYS A 94 -1.14 6.24 -6.02
N TYR A 95 -2.29 6.80 -5.67
CA TYR A 95 -2.84 8.00 -6.29
C TYR A 95 -2.70 9.23 -5.42
N TRP A 96 -1.77 9.23 -4.45
CA TRP A 96 -1.53 10.39 -3.63
C TRP A 96 -1.27 11.65 -4.48
N THR A 97 -1.81 12.78 -4.02
CA THR A 97 -1.64 14.11 -4.60
C THR A 97 -1.25 15.10 -3.51
N ARG A 98 -0.46 16.12 -3.86
CA ARG A 98 0.09 17.08 -2.90
C ARG A 98 -0.96 18.00 -2.24
N HIS A 99 -2.20 18.04 -2.75
CA HIS A 99 -3.22 19.00 -2.31
C HIS A 99 -4.03 18.57 -1.09
N SER A 100 -3.85 17.35 -0.57
CA SER A 100 -4.70 16.79 0.49
C SER A 100 -4.40 17.25 1.93
N GLY A 101 -3.54 18.27 2.14
CA GLY A 101 -3.23 18.81 3.49
C GLY A 101 -2.43 17.88 4.41
N HIS A 102 -2.42 16.57 4.13
CA HIS A 102 -1.63 15.54 4.79
C HIS A 102 -0.34 15.24 4.02
N THR A 103 0.77 15.12 4.74
CA THR A 103 2.03 14.67 4.12
C THR A 103 1.94 13.18 3.76
N MET A 104 2.56 12.75 2.65
CA MET A 104 2.66 11.30 2.38
C MET A 104 3.32 10.51 3.51
N ALA A 105 4.15 11.18 4.32
CA ALA A 105 4.78 10.59 5.48
C ALA A 105 3.74 10.15 6.52
N GLU A 106 2.69 10.95 6.77
CA GLU A 106 1.59 10.58 7.68
C GLU A 106 0.85 9.33 7.18
N LEU A 107 0.51 9.31 5.90
CA LEU A 107 -0.16 8.16 5.27
C LEU A 107 0.73 6.90 5.22
N CYS A 108 2.06 7.07 5.16
CA CYS A 108 3.02 5.97 5.29
C CYS A 108 3.11 5.42 6.72
N HIS A 109 3.00 6.26 7.75
CA HIS A 109 3.03 5.81 9.14
C HIS A 109 1.75 5.04 9.54
N LEU A 110 0.60 5.41 8.98
CA LEU A 110 -0.67 4.70 9.21
C LEU A 110 -0.67 3.24 8.71
N VAL A 111 0.25 2.84 7.84
CA VAL A 111 0.37 1.44 7.35
C VAL A 111 1.47 0.63 8.04
N ASP A 112 2.34 1.28 8.80
CA ASP A 112 3.43 0.64 9.55
C ASP A 112 3.07 0.39 11.03
N GLU A 113 2.05 1.07 11.58
CA GLU A 113 1.58 0.91 12.98
C GLU A 113 0.63 -0.29 13.19
N ASP A 114 0.16 -0.96 12.13
CA ASP A 114 -0.67 -2.18 12.18
C ASP A 114 0.17 -3.46 11.89
N ASP A 115 1.29 -3.62 12.59
CA ASP A 115 2.06 -4.88 12.69
C ASP A 115 1.89 -5.55 14.06
N SER A 116 0.92 -5.09 14.84
CA SER A 116 0.42 -5.86 15.96
C SER A 116 -0.42 -7.01 15.39
N ASP A 117 -0.21 -8.21 15.93
CA ASP A 117 -1.11 -9.35 15.82
C ASP A 117 -2.42 -9.06 16.59
N ASP A 118 -2.98 -7.88 16.38
CA ASP A 118 -4.15 -7.38 17.06
C ASP A 118 -5.38 -7.99 16.40
N ALA A 119 -5.94 -8.93 17.16
CA ALA A 119 -7.38 -9.06 17.28
C ALA A 119 -8.06 -7.72 16.97
N ILE A 120 -8.96 -7.74 15.99
CA ILE A 120 -9.76 -6.57 15.58
C ILE A 120 -10.44 -6.03 16.84
N GLU A 121 -9.93 -4.93 17.40
CA GLU A 121 -10.53 -4.26 18.55
C GLU A 121 -11.77 -3.51 18.05
N LEU A 122 -12.91 -4.14 18.25
CA LEU A 122 -14.23 -3.63 17.92
C LEU A 122 -14.57 -2.49 18.88
N SER A 123 -14.45 -1.23 18.45
CA SER A 123 -14.98 -0.09 19.19
C SER A 123 -16.51 -0.03 19.04
N SER A 124 -17.24 -0.77 19.88
CA SER A 124 -18.40 -0.26 20.61
C SER A 124 -18.92 -1.28 21.64
N PRO A 125 -19.54 -0.81 22.74
CA PRO A 125 -19.39 -1.39 24.07
C PRO A 125 -20.24 -2.65 24.28
N LYS A 126 -19.67 -3.59 25.03
CA LYS A 126 -20.25 -4.86 25.53
C LYS A 126 -20.54 -5.90 24.45
N ALA A 127 -19.59 -6.79 24.21
CA ALA A 127 -19.66 -8.18 24.67
C ALA A 127 -18.51 -9.00 24.06
N GLU A 128 -17.73 -9.60 24.96
CA GLU A 128 -17.00 -10.87 24.83
C GLU A 128 -16.03 -11.06 23.65
N LYS A 129 -14.74 -11.04 24.01
CA LYS A 129 -13.58 -11.26 23.16
C LYS A 129 -13.59 -12.70 22.64
N LEU A 130 -13.91 -12.90 21.36
CA LEU A 130 -13.76 -14.20 20.70
C LEU A 130 -12.50 -14.18 19.82
N SER A 131 -11.51 -14.97 20.21
CA SER A 131 -10.22 -15.13 19.52
C SER A 131 -10.38 -15.92 18.22
N ILE A 132 -9.67 -15.54 17.16
CA ILE A 132 -9.66 -16.21 15.84
C ILE A 132 -9.19 -17.67 15.95
N ALA A 133 -8.40 -18.01 16.97
CA ALA A 133 -8.05 -19.41 17.29
C ALA A 133 -9.28 -20.29 17.63
N PHE A 134 -10.41 -19.69 18.01
CA PHE A 134 -11.64 -20.40 18.34
C PHE A 134 -12.53 -20.70 17.11
N ILE A 135 -12.32 -20.01 15.99
CA ILE A 135 -13.12 -20.20 14.76
C ILE A 135 -12.54 -21.32 13.88
N LEU A 136 -11.29 -21.73 14.10
CA LEU A 136 -10.59 -22.71 13.26
C LEU A 136 -10.18 -24.01 13.96
N ASN A 137 -10.70 -24.31 15.16
CA ASN A 137 -10.49 -25.62 15.79
C ASN A 137 -11.71 -26.52 15.60
N VAL A 138 -11.57 -27.49 14.68
CA VAL A 138 -12.31 -28.77 14.72
C VAL A 138 -11.70 -29.64 15.80
#